data_AF-A0A100W3L4-F1
#
_entry.id   AF-A0A100W3L4-F1
#
_cell.length_a   1.000
_cell.length_b   1.000
_cell.length_c   1.000
_cell.angle_alpha   90.00
_cell.angle_beta   90.00
_cell.angle_gamma   90.00
#
_symmetry.space_group_name_H-M   'P 1'
#
loop_
_entity.id
_entity.type
_entity.pdbx_description
1 polymer ?
#
loop_
_entity_poly.entity_id
_entity_poly.type
_entity_poly.pdbx_seq_one_letter_code
_entity_poly.pdbx_strand_id
1 'polypeptide(L)'
;MALLAIGVFVLAYALIASDRINKTTVALGGAAVVLAFGVVQSEDAFFSRETGIDWDVIFLLFGMMVIVSVLRQTGVFEYVAIWAAKRAKGSPLRIMILLVLVTATASALLDNVTTVLLIAPVTLLVCDRLAINPVPFLMAEVFASNIGGAATLVGDPPNIIIGSRGGLSFNDFLVHLTPIVIIVVAAFIVVLPRLFRGSFDVDADRVADVMALQEAEAIRDSRLLVKCGVVLGLVFAAFISHSVIHIAPSVVALIGAGVLIVVSGLSRADYLSGVEWETLLFFAGLFVMIGALVKTGTVDALARAATQATGGNALLTVMLILGVSAPVSGVIDNIPYVATMAPIVAELVASIPDLAHPDALWWALALGADFGGNLTAIGASANVVMLGIARRAGTPISFWEFTRKGIVVTVISVALSGLYLWLRYFIFG
;
A
#
# COMPACT_ATOMS: atom_id res chain seq x y z
N MET A 1 -9.59 5.89 -32.36
CA MET A 1 -8.88 6.36 -31.14
C MET A 1 -9.27 5.57 -29.90
N ALA A 2 -10.55 5.50 -29.51
CA ALA A 2 -11.00 4.70 -28.35
C ALA A 2 -10.55 3.22 -28.38
N LEU A 3 -10.79 2.51 -29.49
CA LEU A 3 -10.37 1.10 -29.64
C LEU A 3 -8.85 0.92 -29.51
N LEU A 4 -8.05 1.90 -29.95
CA LEU A 4 -6.60 1.84 -29.81
C LEU A 4 -6.20 2.02 -28.35
N ALA A 5 -6.75 3.01 -27.64
CA ALA A 5 -6.51 3.20 -26.20
C ALA A 5 -6.90 1.96 -25.39
N ILE A 6 -8.10 1.42 -25.63
CA ILE A 6 -8.59 0.20 -24.97
C ILE A 6 -7.68 -0.99 -25.29
N GLY A 7 -7.31 -1.18 -26.56
CA GLY A 7 -6.43 -2.28 -26.98
C GLY A 7 -5.05 -2.22 -26.34
N VAL A 8 -4.42 -1.04 -26.33
CA VAL A 8 -3.13 -0.81 -25.67
C VAL A 8 -3.24 -1.06 -24.17
N PHE A 9 -4.28 -0.53 -23.54
CA PHE A 9 -4.49 -0.67 -22.10
C PHE A 9 -4.73 -2.13 -21.68
N VAL A 10 -5.61 -2.85 -22.37
CA VAL A 10 -5.90 -4.28 -22.10
C VAL A 10 -4.67 -5.14 -22.32
N LEU A 11 -3.89 -4.88 -23.39
CA LEU A 11 -2.65 -5.58 -23.63
C LEU A 11 -1.61 -5.30 -22.54
N ALA A 12 -1.44 -4.03 -22.17
CA ALA A 12 -0.54 -3.64 -21.09
C ALA A 12 -0.91 -4.34 -19.78
N TYR A 13 -2.19 -4.35 -19.44
CA TYR A 13 -2.72 -5.06 -18.26
C TYR A 13 -2.45 -6.57 -18.30
N ALA A 14 -2.70 -7.22 -19.44
CA ALA A 14 -2.44 -8.64 -19.59
C ALA A 14 -0.95 -8.98 -19.44
N LEU A 15 -0.06 -8.12 -19.95
CA LEU A 15 1.39 -8.28 -19.82
C LEU A 15 1.86 -8.06 -18.37
N ILE A 16 1.34 -7.03 -17.69
CA ILE A 16 1.62 -6.77 -16.27
C ILE A 16 1.15 -7.94 -15.41
N ALA A 17 -0.09 -8.40 -15.60
CA ALA A 17 -0.65 -9.53 -14.86
C ALA A 17 0.07 -10.86 -15.12
N SER A 18 0.77 -11.00 -16.25
CA SER A 18 1.58 -12.19 -16.53
C SER A 18 2.86 -12.29 -15.70
N ASP A 19 3.32 -11.17 -15.11
CA ASP A 19 4.58 -11.03 -14.37
C ASP A 19 5.84 -11.50 -15.14
N ARG A 20 5.73 -11.66 -16.48
CA ARG A 20 6.84 -12.09 -17.35
C ARG A 20 7.68 -10.94 -17.88
N ILE A 21 7.11 -9.73 -17.87
CA ILE A 21 7.72 -8.51 -18.41
C ILE A 21 7.70 -7.47 -17.30
N ASN A 22 8.78 -6.70 -17.17
CA ASN A 22 8.87 -5.62 -16.21
C ASN A 22 7.70 -4.62 -16.41
N LYS A 23 6.91 -4.39 -15.36
CA LYS A 23 5.71 -3.55 -15.38
C LYS A 23 6.00 -2.12 -15.86
N THR A 24 7.16 -1.57 -15.50
CA THR A 24 7.61 -0.23 -15.92
C THR A 24 7.80 -0.17 -17.42
N THR A 25 8.45 -1.17 -18.01
CA THR A 25 8.63 -1.26 -19.47
C THR A 25 7.29 -1.32 -20.19
N VAL A 26 6.34 -2.10 -19.67
CA VAL A 26 5.00 -2.21 -20.25
C VAL A 26 4.25 -0.87 -20.18
N ALA A 27 4.27 -0.20 -19.02
CA ALA A 27 3.58 1.08 -18.83
C ALA A 27 4.16 2.20 -19.70
N LEU A 28 5.50 2.33 -19.75
CA LEU A 28 6.16 3.31 -20.60
C LEU A 28 5.98 3.01 -22.09
N GLY A 29 6.02 1.73 -22.48
CA GLY A 29 5.76 1.31 -23.85
C GLY A 29 4.33 1.63 -24.29
N GLY A 30 3.34 1.34 -23.43
CA GLY A 30 1.94 1.70 -23.70
C GLY A 30 1.73 3.21 -23.79
N ALA A 31 2.31 3.98 -22.87
CA ALA A 31 2.30 5.45 -22.94
C ALA A 31 2.91 5.98 -24.24
N ALA A 32 4.05 5.42 -24.66
CA ALA A 32 4.71 5.80 -25.90
C ALA A 32 3.83 5.52 -27.12
N VAL A 33 3.14 4.38 -27.18
CA VAL A 33 2.19 4.06 -28.26
C VAL A 33 1.04 5.08 -28.28
N VAL A 34 0.41 5.33 -27.14
CA VAL A 34 -0.73 6.25 -27.06
C VAL A 34 -0.34 7.67 -27.51
N LEU A 35 0.82 8.16 -27.09
CA LEU A 35 1.37 9.46 -27.49
C LEU A 35 1.75 9.49 -28.98
N ALA A 36 2.45 8.46 -29.48
CA ALA A 36 2.91 8.40 -30.86
C ALA A 36 1.76 8.39 -31.88
N PHE A 37 0.65 7.75 -31.53
CA PHE A 37 -0.56 7.73 -32.36
C PHE A 37 -1.49 8.92 -32.09
N GLY A 38 -1.11 9.86 -31.22
CA GLY A 38 -1.83 11.11 -30.97
C GLY A 38 -3.18 10.94 -30.25
N VAL A 39 -3.36 9.85 -29.49
CA VAL A 39 -4.58 9.63 -28.71
C VAL A 39 -4.69 10.63 -27.56
N VAL A 40 -3.55 10.92 -26.92
CA VAL A 40 -3.34 12.08 -26.05
C VAL A 40 -2.13 12.85 -26.58
N GLN A 41 -2.16 14.18 -26.44
CA GLN A 41 -1.06 15.07 -26.77
C GLN A 41 -0.16 15.24 -25.55
N SER A 42 1.04 15.78 -25.75
CA SER A 42 1.97 16.09 -24.66
C SER A 42 1.36 17.05 -23.62
N GLU A 43 0.53 17.99 -24.06
CA GLU A 43 -0.18 18.91 -23.16
C GLU A 43 -1.14 18.15 -22.22
N ASP A 44 -1.93 17.23 -22.77
CA ASP A 44 -2.83 16.38 -21.98
C ASP A 44 -2.06 15.46 -21.03
N ALA A 45 -0.90 14.97 -21.45
CA ALA A 45 -0.12 13.99 -20.70
C ALA A 45 0.69 14.62 -19.55
N PHE A 46 1.25 15.82 -19.74
CA PHE A 46 2.18 16.41 -18.78
C PHE A 46 1.58 17.53 -17.94
N PHE A 47 0.54 18.21 -18.43
CA PHE A 47 0.04 19.45 -17.81
C PHE A 47 -1.45 19.41 -17.41
N SER A 48 -2.23 18.47 -17.95
CA SER A 48 -3.62 18.28 -17.53
C SER A 48 -3.70 17.62 -16.16
N ARG A 49 -4.49 18.20 -15.24
CA ARG A 49 -4.79 17.59 -13.94
C ARG A 49 -5.73 16.38 -14.04
N GLU A 50 -6.53 16.32 -15.09
CA GLU A 50 -7.56 15.28 -15.24
C GLU A 50 -7.03 14.04 -15.96
N THR A 51 -6.33 14.28 -17.08
CA THR A 51 -5.86 13.24 -18.00
C THR A 51 -4.34 13.03 -17.96
N GLY A 52 -3.61 13.90 -17.26
CA GLY A 52 -2.16 13.86 -17.25
C GLY A 52 -1.58 13.02 -16.12
N ILE A 53 -0.26 13.02 -16.06
CA ILE A 53 0.50 12.50 -14.93
C ILE A 53 0.10 13.26 -13.67
N ASP A 54 -0.31 12.52 -12.65
CA ASP A 54 -0.60 13.09 -11.34
C ASP A 54 0.73 13.37 -10.60
N TRP A 55 1.22 14.59 -10.73
CA TRP A 55 2.47 15.01 -10.10
C TRP A 55 2.41 15.03 -8.58
N ASP A 56 1.23 15.22 -7.99
CA ASP A 56 1.07 15.16 -6.53
C ASP A 56 1.34 13.74 -6.02
N VAL A 57 0.86 12.72 -6.73
CA VAL A 57 1.17 11.31 -6.45
C VAL A 57 2.68 11.05 -6.59
N ILE A 58 3.29 11.44 -7.71
CA ILE A 58 4.72 11.19 -7.99
C ILE A 58 5.61 11.85 -6.93
N PHE A 59 5.37 13.12 -6.61
CA PHE A 59 6.20 13.86 -5.66
C PHE A 59 5.96 13.48 -4.21
N LEU A 60 4.74 13.10 -3.83
CA LEU A 60 4.46 12.55 -2.50
C LEU A 60 5.22 11.23 -2.31
N LEU A 61 5.13 10.30 -3.26
CA LEU A 61 5.87 9.04 -3.23
C LEU A 61 7.37 9.27 -3.16
N PHE A 62 7.91 10.12 -4.03
CA PHE A 62 9.34 10.44 -4.04
C PHE A 62 9.81 11.03 -2.70
N GLY A 63 9.08 12.01 -2.16
CA GLY A 63 9.40 12.62 -0.87
C GLY A 63 9.41 11.61 0.26
N MET A 64 8.40 10.74 0.32
CA MET A 64 8.31 9.69 1.34
C MET A 64 9.42 8.65 1.18
N MET A 65 9.68 8.14 -0.02
CA MET A 65 10.76 7.18 -0.27
C MET A 65 12.13 7.72 0.15
N VAL A 66 12.41 9.00 -0.09
CA VAL A 66 13.65 9.64 0.38
C VAL A 66 13.70 9.70 1.91
N ILE A 67 12.60 10.12 2.56
CA ILE A 67 12.52 10.18 4.02
C ILE A 67 12.78 8.79 4.62
N VAL A 68 12.13 7.75 4.08
CA VAL A 68 12.31 6.39 4.59
C VAL A 68 13.70 5.83 4.29
N SER A 69 14.28 6.14 3.12
CA SER A 69 15.66 5.75 2.78
C SER A 69 16.66 6.31 3.80
N VAL A 70 16.47 7.55 4.25
CA VAL A 70 17.31 8.15 5.30
C VAL A 70 17.02 7.55 6.67
N LEU A 71 15.75 7.34 7.02
CA LEU A 71 15.37 6.69 8.28
C LEU A 71 15.96 5.28 8.41
N ARG A 72 16.01 4.52 7.32
CA ARG A 72 16.59 3.17 7.28
C ARG A 72 18.05 3.14 7.73
N GLN A 73 18.83 4.19 7.45
CA GLN A 73 20.24 4.25 7.84
C GLN A 73 20.46 4.29 9.35
N THR A 74 19.42 4.63 10.12
CA THR A 74 19.49 4.75 11.59
C THR A 74 19.51 3.41 12.32
N GLY A 75 19.02 2.32 11.69
CA GLY A 75 18.83 1.02 12.33
C GLY A 75 17.57 0.90 13.20
N VAL A 76 16.62 1.83 13.06
CA VAL A 76 15.39 1.86 13.87
C VAL A 76 14.52 0.60 13.69
N PHE A 77 14.49 0.03 12.49
CA PHE A 77 13.66 -1.14 12.20
C PHE A 77 14.22 -2.39 12.85
N GLU A 78 15.54 -2.57 12.78
CA GLU A 78 16.27 -3.60 13.50
C GLU A 78 16.06 -3.48 15.02
N TYR A 79 16.14 -2.26 15.56
CA TYR A 79 15.85 -2.01 16.97
C TYR A 79 14.43 -2.46 17.37
N VAL A 80 13.41 -2.02 16.63
CA VAL A 80 12.00 -2.31 16.98
C VAL A 80 11.70 -3.81 16.89
N ALA A 81 12.25 -4.50 15.90
CA ALA A 81 12.01 -5.93 15.75
C ALA A 81 12.77 -6.78 16.79
N ILE A 82 14.00 -6.42 17.17
CA ILE A 82 14.69 -7.07 18.31
C ILE A 82 13.94 -6.80 19.61
N TRP A 83 13.48 -5.57 19.83
CA TRP A 83 12.65 -5.21 20.97
C TRP A 83 11.37 -6.05 21.04
N ALA A 84 10.68 -6.25 19.91
CA ALA A 84 9.50 -7.09 19.82
C ALA A 84 9.81 -8.55 20.19
N ALA A 85 10.91 -9.11 19.69
CA ALA A 85 11.34 -10.47 19.99
C ALA A 85 11.63 -10.68 21.49
N LYS A 86 12.34 -9.74 22.12
CA LYS A 86 12.63 -9.78 23.58
C LYS A 86 11.37 -9.64 24.41
N ARG A 87 10.47 -8.73 24.03
CA ARG A 87 9.20 -8.49 24.75
C ARG A 87 8.29 -9.72 24.72
N ALA A 88 8.36 -10.52 23.66
CA ALA A 88 7.62 -11.77 23.53
C ALA A 88 8.13 -12.91 24.43
N LYS A 89 9.31 -12.76 25.06
CA LYS A 89 9.96 -13.77 25.92
C LYS A 89 10.09 -15.14 25.23
N GLY A 90 10.43 -15.15 23.94
CA GLY A 90 10.65 -16.36 23.15
C GLY A 90 9.40 -17.13 22.71
N SER A 91 8.18 -16.68 23.05
CA SER A 91 6.96 -17.33 22.55
C SER A 91 6.72 -16.96 21.08
N PRO A 92 6.74 -17.92 20.14
CA PRO A 92 6.60 -17.63 18.70
C PRO A 92 5.30 -16.90 18.35
N LEU A 93 4.19 -17.28 18.99
CA LEU A 93 2.91 -16.62 18.77
C LEU A 93 2.96 -15.15 19.22
N ARG A 94 3.57 -14.86 20.37
CA ARG A 94 3.71 -13.47 20.84
C ARG A 94 4.65 -12.66 19.95
N ILE A 95 5.73 -13.27 19.46
CA ILE A 95 6.63 -12.64 18.49
C ILE A 95 5.85 -12.27 17.24
N MET A 96 5.11 -13.23 16.67
CA MET A 96 4.31 -13.00 15.46
C MET A 96 3.28 -11.89 15.67
N ILE A 97 2.57 -11.86 16.80
CA ILE A 97 1.60 -10.80 17.10
C ILE A 97 2.29 -9.44 17.20
N LEU A 98 3.44 -9.34 17.88
CA LEU A 98 4.16 -8.07 18.00
C LEU A 98 4.72 -7.61 16.66
N LEU A 99 5.26 -8.52 15.85
CA LEU A 99 5.75 -8.20 14.50
C LEU A 99 4.60 -7.77 13.58
N VAL A 100 3.43 -8.41 13.66
CA VAL A 100 2.21 -7.98 12.95
C VAL A 100 1.79 -6.56 13.36
N LEU A 101 1.79 -6.26 14.66
CA LEU A 101 1.42 -4.92 15.16
C LEU A 101 2.43 -3.86 14.72
N VAL A 102 3.73 -4.16 14.82
CA VAL A 102 4.80 -3.28 14.33
C VAL A 102 4.65 -3.06 12.84
N THR A 103 4.43 -4.12 12.06
CA THR A 103 4.32 -4.07 10.61
C THR A 103 3.10 -3.27 10.17
N ALA A 104 1.93 -3.51 10.76
CA ALA A 104 0.72 -2.75 10.43
C ALA A 104 0.89 -1.25 10.76
N THR A 105 1.53 -0.94 11.90
CA THR A 105 1.76 0.46 12.31
C THR A 105 2.82 1.14 11.45
N ALA A 106 3.92 0.45 11.12
CA ALA A 106 4.97 0.97 10.26
C ALA A 106 4.47 1.18 8.84
N SER A 107 3.68 0.24 8.30
CA SER A 107 3.09 0.35 6.98
C SER A 107 2.14 1.55 6.87
N ALA A 108 1.36 1.84 7.92
CA ALA A 108 0.55 3.04 8.00
C ALA A 108 1.35 4.37 7.96
N LEU A 109 2.68 4.33 8.12
CA LEU A 109 3.54 5.52 8.17
C LEU A 109 4.55 5.60 7.03
N LEU A 110 4.95 4.47 6.41
CA LEU A 110 6.18 4.35 5.62
C LEU A 110 6.02 3.60 4.31
N ASP A 111 4.79 3.36 3.85
CA ASP A 111 4.46 2.46 2.74
C ASP A 111 4.71 0.96 3.01
N ASN A 112 3.94 0.11 2.34
CA ASN A 112 3.92 -1.34 2.52
C ASN A 112 5.19 -2.04 2.03
N VAL A 113 5.71 -1.69 0.84
CA VAL A 113 6.89 -2.31 0.25
C VAL A 113 8.12 -2.02 1.10
N THR A 114 8.29 -0.75 1.48
CA THR A 114 9.41 -0.34 2.31
C THR A 114 9.33 -0.99 3.68
N THR A 115 8.15 -1.07 4.29
CA THR A 115 7.96 -1.76 5.57
C THR A 115 8.38 -3.24 5.49
N VAL A 116 7.96 -3.96 4.45
CA VAL A 116 8.34 -5.36 4.22
C VAL A 116 9.84 -5.52 4.01
N LEU A 117 10.47 -4.66 3.21
CA LEU A 117 11.93 -4.68 2.96
C LEU A 117 12.75 -4.53 4.24
N LEU A 118 12.21 -3.83 5.22
CA LEU A 118 12.87 -3.51 6.47
C LEU A 118 12.63 -4.57 7.55
N ILE A 119 11.39 -5.06 7.67
CA ILE A 119 11.03 -6.01 8.73
C ILE A 119 11.47 -7.43 8.36
N ALA A 120 11.33 -7.84 7.10
CA ALA A 120 11.60 -9.22 6.68
C ALA A 120 13.02 -9.73 7.02
N PRO A 121 14.11 -8.97 6.78
CA PRO A 121 15.45 -9.41 7.17
C PRO A 121 15.59 -9.62 8.68
N VAL A 122 14.91 -8.80 9.48
CA VAL A 122 14.97 -8.92 10.95
C VAL A 122 14.15 -10.12 11.41
N THR A 123 13.00 -10.36 10.81
CA THR A 123 12.17 -11.53 11.09
C THR A 123 12.91 -12.81 10.75
N LEU A 124 13.61 -12.85 9.61
CA LEU A 124 14.50 -13.96 9.26
C LEU A 124 15.58 -14.18 10.32
N LEU A 125 16.23 -13.12 10.79
CA LEU A 125 17.25 -13.20 11.85
C LEU A 125 16.66 -13.75 13.16
N VAL A 126 15.50 -13.25 13.60
CA VAL A 126 14.83 -13.70 14.82
C VAL A 126 14.42 -15.17 14.71
N CYS A 127 13.85 -15.57 13.56
CA CYS A 127 13.45 -16.94 13.31
C CYS A 127 14.65 -17.89 13.24
N ASP A 128 15.77 -17.47 12.65
CA ASP A 128 17.02 -18.24 12.62
C ASP A 128 17.58 -18.47 14.02
N ARG A 129 17.60 -17.43 14.88
CA ARG A 129 18.03 -17.55 16.28
C ARG A 129 17.15 -18.48 17.11
N LEU A 130 15.84 -18.50 16.85
CA LEU A 130 14.90 -19.42 17.51
C LEU A 130 14.84 -20.79 16.83
N ALA A 131 15.49 -20.94 15.68
CA ALA A 131 15.40 -22.08 14.76
C ALA A 131 13.96 -22.52 14.47
N ILE A 132 13.12 -21.54 14.18
CA ILE A 132 11.75 -21.75 13.72
C ILE A 132 11.62 -21.42 12.25
N ASN A 133 10.63 -22.02 11.60
CA ASN A 133 10.32 -21.70 10.21
C ASN A 133 9.88 -20.22 10.11
N PRO A 134 10.57 -19.37 9.33
CA PRO A 134 10.19 -17.96 9.17
C PRO A 134 8.95 -17.75 8.29
N VAL A 135 8.61 -18.71 7.42
CA VAL A 135 7.54 -18.56 6.41
C VAL A 135 6.20 -18.08 7.00
N PRO A 136 5.68 -18.63 8.11
CA PRO A 136 4.47 -18.13 8.76
C PRO A 136 4.54 -16.65 9.18
N PHE A 137 5.68 -16.21 9.68
CA PHE A 137 5.90 -14.84 10.15
C PHE A 137 5.94 -13.87 8.97
N LEU A 138 6.71 -14.21 7.93
CA LEU A 138 6.80 -13.40 6.71
C LEU A 138 5.44 -13.25 6.02
N MET A 139 4.64 -14.33 5.95
CA MET A 139 3.26 -14.24 5.44
C MET A 139 2.39 -13.34 6.31
N ALA A 140 2.47 -13.48 7.64
CA ALA A 140 1.68 -12.67 8.56
C ALA A 140 2.02 -11.17 8.47
N GLU A 141 3.29 -10.84 8.30
CA GLU A 141 3.79 -9.48 8.12
C GLU A 141 3.31 -8.87 6.81
N VAL A 142 3.38 -9.60 5.70
CA VAL A 142 2.84 -9.10 4.42
C VAL A 142 1.36 -8.78 4.57
N PHE A 143 0.57 -9.70 5.13
CA PHE A 143 -0.86 -9.46 5.35
C PHE A 143 -1.11 -8.24 6.23
N ALA A 144 -0.33 -8.11 7.31
CA ALA A 144 -0.39 -6.96 8.22
C ALA A 144 0.03 -5.65 7.54
N SER A 145 1.00 -5.68 6.62
CA SER A 145 1.47 -4.49 5.91
C SER A 145 0.39 -3.92 4.99
N ASN A 146 -0.30 -4.77 4.23
CA ASN A 146 -1.39 -4.33 3.37
C ASN A 146 -2.60 -3.86 4.20
N ILE A 147 -2.93 -4.58 5.29
CA ILE A 147 -4.04 -4.16 6.18
C ILE A 147 -3.73 -2.81 6.84
N GLY A 148 -2.51 -2.66 7.37
CA GLY A 148 -2.08 -1.45 8.07
C GLY A 148 -1.90 -0.26 7.15
N GLY A 149 -1.37 -0.48 5.94
CA GLY A 149 -1.17 0.54 4.91
C GLY A 149 -2.46 1.24 4.50
N ALA A 150 -3.60 0.52 4.57
CA ALA A 150 -4.93 1.07 4.31
C ALA A 150 -5.39 2.16 5.31
N ALA A 151 -4.71 2.31 6.45
CA ALA A 151 -5.17 3.24 7.49
C ALA A 151 -4.94 4.71 7.14
N THR A 152 -3.95 5.03 6.31
CA THR A 152 -3.50 6.40 6.07
C THR A 152 -3.28 6.66 4.58
N LEU A 153 -3.29 7.94 4.22
CA LEU A 153 -3.01 8.40 2.86
C LEU A 153 -1.65 7.92 2.33
N VAL A 154 -0.65 7.77 3.20
CA VAL A 154 0.74 7.50 2.82
C VAL A 154 1.10 6.02 2.92
N GLY A 155 0.26 5.21 3.55
CA GLY A 155 0.60 3.81 3.84
C GLY A 155 0.62 2.87 2.64
N ASP A 156 0.04 3.27 1.50
CA ASP A 156 0.09 2.50 0.25
C ASP A 156 -0.01 3.47 -0.94
N PRO A 157 0.74 3.30 -2.05
CA PRO A 157 0.57 4.15 -3.24
C PRO A 157 -0.87 4.24 -3.82
N PRO A 158 -1.73 3.20 -3.79
CA PRO A 158 -3.14 3.33 -4.15
C PRO A 158 -3.89 4.40 -3.33
N ASN A 159 -3.59 4.52 -2.03
CA ASN A 159 -4.22 5.51 -1.16
C ASN A 159 -3.82 6.92 -1.55
N ILE A 160 -2.57 7.13 -1.96
CA ILE A 160 -2.11 8.41 -2.50
C ILE A 160 -2.89 8.78 -3.77
N ILE A 161 -3.14 7.82 -4.67
CA ILE A 161 -3.94 8.05 -5.88
C ILE A 161 -5.38 8.42 -5.52
N ILE A 162 -6.01 7.66 -4.61
CA ILE A 162 -7.38 7.92 -4.14
C ILE A 162 -7.48 9.29 -3.49
N GLY A 163 -6.50 9.66 -2.66
CA GLY A 163 -6.47 10.96 -2.01
C GLY A 163 -6.30 12.11 -2.99
N SER A 164 -5.37 11.98 -3.96
CA SER A 164 -5.17 13.00 -4.98
C SER A 164 -6.39 13.19 -5.87
N ARG A 165 -6.98 12.10 -6.37
CA ARG A 165 -8.14 12.13 -7.28
C ARG A 165 -9.45 12.47 -6.60
N GLY A 166 -9.64 12.03 -5.36
CA GLY A 166 -10.82 12.32 -4.55
C GLY A 166 -10.75 13.66 -3.81
N GLY A 167 -9.59 14.34 -3.81
CA GLY A 167 -9.37 15.53 -3.00
C GLY A 167 -9.39 15.27 -1.49
N LEU A 168 -9.06 14.04 -1.09
CA LEU A 168 -9.14 13.57 0.30
C LEU A 168 -7.81 13.84 1.02
N SER A 169 -7.92 14.40 2.22
CA SER A 169 -6.78 14.74 3.07
C SER A 169 -6.29 13.53 3.87
N PHE A 170 -5.10 13.66 4.47
CA PHE A 170 -4.57 12.68 5.40
C PHE A 170 -5.52 12.38 6.57
N ASN A 171 -6.22 13.41 7.07
CA ASN A 171 -7.17 13.27 8.17
C ASN A 171 -8.42 12.48 7.75
N ASP A 172 -8.84 12.59 6.49
CA ASP A 172 -10.01 11.84 6.01
C ASP A 172 -9.70 10.33 6.06
N PHE A 173 -8.52 9.92 5.64
CA PHE A 173 -8.07 8.53 5.80
C PHE A 173 -8.03 8.11 7.28
N LEU A 174 -7.47 8.95 8.16
CA LEU A 174 -7.42 8.64 9.59
C LEU A 174 -8.82 8.47 10.20
N VAL A 175 -9.74 9.36 9.87
CA VAL A 175 -11.08 9.36 10.46
C VAL A 175 -11.94 8.23 9.88
N HIS A 176 -11.79 7.93 8.59
CA HIS A 176 -12.68 7.03 7.86
C HIS A 176 -12.15 5.60 7.71
N LEU A 177 -10.83 5.38 7.60
CA LEU A 177 -10.24 4.06 7.39
C LEU A 177 -9.55 3.48 8.63
N THR A 178 -8.89 4.29 9.46
CA THR A 178 -8.18 3.76 10.64
C THR A 178 -9.08 2.95 11.59
N PRO A 179 -10.34 3.34 11.89
CA PRO A 179 -11.20 2.54 12.77
C PRO A 179 -11.45 1.11 12.26
N ILE A 180 -11.72 0.96 10.96
CA ILE A 180 -11.93 -0.36 10.37
C ILE A 180 -10.62 -1.14 10.27
N VAL A 181 -9.50 -0.48 9.97
CA VAL A 181 -8.18 -1.14 9.98
C VAL A 181 -7.85 -1.71 11.35
N ILE A 182 -8.12 -0.99 12.45
CA ILE A 182 -7.92 -1.51 13.81
C ILE A 182 -8.77 -2.76 14.06
N ILE A 183 -10.03 -2.76 13.62
CA ILE A 183 -10.93 -3.91 13.75
C ILE A 183 -10.41 -5.10 12.94
N VAL A 184 -9.95 -4.87 11.70
CA VAL A 184 -9.40 -5.90 10.82
C VAL A 184 -8.08 -6.47 11.36
N VAL A 185 -7.18 -5.62 11.87
CA VAL A 185 -5.94 -6.07 12.54
C VAL A 185 -6.27 -6.93 13.77
N ALA A 186 -7.23 -6.51 14.59
CA ALA A 186 -7.67 -7.29 15.75
C ALA A 186 -8.25 -8.65 15.34
N ALA A 187 -9.12 -8.68 14.33
CA ALA A 187 -9.67 -9.91 13.78
C ALA A 187 -8.58 -10.81 13.19
N PHE A 188 -7.61 -10.23 12.47
CA PHE A 188 -6.47 -10.94 11.93
C PHE A 188 -5.63 -11.60 13.03
N ILE A 189 -5.31 -10.86 14.11
CA ILE A 189 -4.59 -11.38 15.28
C ILE A 189 -5.32 -12.57 15.91
N VAL A 190 -6.65 -12.51 16.03
CA VAL A 190 -7.45 -13.62 16.57
C VAL A 190 -7.41 -14.87 15.68
N VAL A 191 -7.26 -14.69 14.37
CA VAL A 191 -7.21 -15.78 13.39
C VAL A 191 -5.81 -16.39 13.24
N LEU A 192 -4.75 -15.65 13.57
CA LEU A 192 -3.35 -16.09 13.46
C LEU A 192 -3.09 -17.52 13.99
N PRO A 193 -3.52 -17.91 15.22
CA PRO A 193 -3.25 -19.26 15.74
C PRO A 193 -3.89 -20.38 14.92
N ARG A 194 -5.04 -20.10 14.28
CA ARG A 194 -5.73 -21.05 13.41
C ARG A 194 -5.14 -21.07 12.01
N LEU A 195 -4.66 -19.93 11.52
CA LEU A 195 -4.10 -19.77 10.18
C LEU A 195 -2.71 -20.42 10.05
N PHE A 196 -1.91 -20.34 11.11
CA PHE A 196 -0.52 -20.83 11.16
C PHE A 196 -0.33 -21.95 12.19
N ARG A 197 -1.29 -22.88 12.29
CA ARG A 197 -1.21 -24.04 13.20
C ARG A 197 0.10 -24.79 13.04
N GLY A 198 0.71 -25.20 14.16
CA GLY A 198 1.98 -25.93 14.19
C GLY A 198 3.23 -25.06 14.00
N SER A 199 3.09 -23.73 13.92
CA SER A 199 4.21 -22.81 13.79
C SER A 199 4.71 -22.23 15.11
N PHE A 200 4.19 -22.72 16.25
CA PHE A 200 4.39 -22.10 17.57
C PHE A 200 5.18 -22.93 18.57
N ASP A 201 5.71 -24.07 18.14
CA ASP A 201 6.56 -24.90 18.98
C ASP A 201 7.99 -24.38 18.92
N VAL A 202 8.58 -24.10 20.10
CA VAL A 202 9.97 -23.66 20.25
C VAL A 202 10.62 -24.45 21.37
N ASP A 203 11.88 -24.79 21.14
CA ASP A 203 12.74 -25.41 22.14
C ASP A 203 13.10 -24.38 23.24
N ALA A 204 12.87 -24.73 24.50
CA ALA A 204 13.00 -23.81 25.63
C ALA A 204 14.43 -23.25 25.78
N ASP A 205 15.43 -24.03 25.38
CA ASP A 205 16.84 -23.65 25.49
C ASP A 205 17.24 -22.56 24.48
N ARG A 206 16.56 -22.45 23.33
CA ARG A 206 16.85 -21.44 22.29
C ARG A 206 16.24 -20.07 22.58
N VAL A 207 15.32 -19.99 23.54
CA VAL A 207 14.76 -18.72 24.01
C VAL A 207 15.86 -17.85 24.67
N ALA A 208 16.86 -18.48 25.29
CA ALA A 208 17.98 -17.78 25.92
C ALA A 208 18.83 -16.97 24.91
N ASP A 209 19.02 -17.50 23.70
CA ASP A 209 19.85 -16.87 22.65
C ASP A 209 19.24 -15.57 22.10
N VAL A 210 17.91 -15.48 22.03
CA VAL A 210 17.21 -14.24 21.66
C VAL A 210 17.25 -13.23 22.79
N MET A 211 17.14 -13.69 24.05
CA MET A 211 17.21 -12.79 25.21
C MET A 211 18.60 -12.18 25.39
N ALA A 212 19.64 -12.80 24.83
CA ALA A 212 21.01 -12.29 24.81
C ALA A 212 21.25 -11.17 23.77
N LEU A 213 20.33 -10.95 22.82
CA LEU A 213 20.45 -9.84 21.86
C LEU A 213 20.38 -8.48 22.59
N GLN A 214 21.27 -7.56 22.19
CA GLN A 214 21.25 -6.18 22.65
C GLN A 214 20.57 -5.29 21.59
N GLU A 215 19.33 -4.90 21.83
CA GLU A 215 18.56 -4.02 20.94
C GLU A 215 19.25 -2.66 20.75
N ALA A 216 19.89 -2.13 21.79
CA ALA A 216 20.57 -0.84 21.74
C ALA A 216 21.73 -0.80 20.73
N GLU A 217 22.37 -1.94 20.45
CA GLU A 217 23.45 -2.07 19.46
C GLU A 217 22.93 -2.01 18.02
N ALA A 218 21.62 -2.18 17.81
CA ALA A 218 21.00 -2.12 16.48
C ALA A 218 20.88 -0.68 15.96
N ILE A 219 20.80 0.32 16.85
CA ILE A 219 20.80 1.73 16.46
C ILE A 219 22.22 2.13 16.08
N ARG A 220 22.43 2.36 14.77
CA ARG A 220 23.74 2.72 14.21
C ARG A 220 24.07 4.19 14.44
N ASP A 221 23.06 5.05 14.32
CA ASP A 221 23.20 6.50 14.52
C ASP A 221 21.98 7.08 15.25
N SER A 222 22.15 7.30 16.55
CA SER A 222 21.11 7.85 17.41
C SER A 222 20.83 9.33 17.14
N ARG A 223 21.82 10.09 16.66
CA ARG A 223 21.64 11.51 16.32
C ARG A 223 20.82 11.64 15.04
N LEU A 224 21.13 10.83 14.04
CA LEU A 224 20.33 10.75 12.82
C LEU A 224 18.92 10.26 13.14
N LEU A 225 18.75 9.27 14.02
CA LEU A 225 17.43 8.81 14.45
C LEU A 225 16.58 9.94 15.04
N VAL A 226 17.13 10.75 15.94
CA VAL A 226 16.42 11.91 16.52
C VAL A 226 16.08 12.93 15.43
N LYS A 227 17.00 13.24 14.52
CA LYS A 227 16.75 14.14 13.38
C LYS A 227 15.60 13.63 12.50
N CYS A 228 15.63 12.35 12.12
CA CYS A 228 14.57 11.72 11.34
C CYS A 228 13.23 11.75 12.09
N GLY A 229 13.23 11.42 13.38
CA GLY A 229 12.04 11.44 14.21
C GLY A 229 11.41 12.83 14.32
N VAL A 230 12.24 13.87 14.50
CA VAL A 230 11.77 15.26 14.52
C VAL A 230 11.18 15.66 13.17
N VAL A 231 11.87 15.40 12.07
CA VAL A 231 11.37 15.75 10.73
C VAL A 231 10.09 14.99 10.38
N LEU A 232 10.02 13.69 10.67
CA LEU A 232 8.80 12.90 10.49
C LEU A 232 7.66 13.41 11.35
N GLY A 233 7.91 13.74 12.62
CA GLY A 233 6.92 14.35 13.49
C GLY A 233 6.36 15.66 12.92
N LEU A 234 7.23 16.51 12.34
CA LEU A 234 6.82 17.74 11.66
C LEU A 234 6.03 17.47 10.36
N VAL A 235 6.45 16.49 9.56
CA VAL A 235 5.73 16.08 8.34
C VAL A 235 4.34 15.58 8.67
N PHE A 236 4.19 14.69 9.66
CA PHE A 236 2.87 14.22 10.08
C PHE A 236 2.02 15.33 10.71
N ALA A 237 2.63 16.20 11.52
CA ALA A 237 1.92 17.37 12.05
C ALA A 237 1.42 18.29 10.93
N ALA A 238 2.20 18.48 9.87
CA ALA A 238 1.81 19.24 8.69
C ALA A 238 0.71 18.54 7.88
N PHE A 239 0.78 17.22 7.68
CA PHE A 239 -0.31 16.45 7.07
C PHE A 239 -1.62 16.58 7.84
N ILE A 240 -1.57 16.48 9.17
CA ILE A 240 -2.74 16.65 10.03
C ILE A 240 -3.26 18.09 9.98
N SER A 241 -2.36 19.07 9.87
CA SER A 241 -2.72 20.49 9.81
C SER A 241 -3.10 20.97 8.40
N HIS A 242 -3.17 20.06 7.41
CA HIS A 242 -3.46 20.37 6.00
C HIS A 242 -4.67 21.29 5.82
N SER A 243 -5.74 21.07 6.60
CA SER A 243 -6.97 21.87 6.55
C SER A 243 -6.78 23.34 6.95
N VAL A 244 -5.72 23.68 7.67
CA VAL A 244 -5.39 25.05 8.11
C VAL A 244 -4.31 25.67 7.23
N ILE A 245 -3.31 24.88 6.83
CA ILE A 245 -2.15 25.38 6.06
C ILE A 245 -2.41 25.41 4.55
N HIS A 246 -3.38 24.64 4.05
CA HIS A 246 -3.73 24.53 2.62
C HIS A 246 -2.54 24.20 1.71
N ILE A 247 -1.55 23.46 2.21
CA ILE A 247 -0.37 22.99 1.46
C ILE A 247 -0.59 21.53 1.09
N ALA A 248 -0.48 21.19 -0.20
CA ALA A 248 -0.63 19.83 -0.68
C ALA A 248 0.33 18.84 0.03
N PRO A 249 -0.11 17.61 0.34
CA PRO A 249 0.74 16.61 1.00
C PRO A 249 2.06 16.33 0.24
N SER A 250 2.02 16.35 -1.09
CA SER A 250 3.19 16.21 -1.96
C SER A 250 4.29 17.22 -1.63
N VAL A 251 3.92 18.49 -1.45
CA VAL A 251 4.83 19.59 -1.10
C VAL A 251 5.39 19.41 0.31
N VAL A 252 4.56 19.02 1.27
CA VAL A 252 5.01 18.74 2.65
C VAL A 252 6.05 17.62 2.67
N ALA A 253 5.81 16.53 1.93
CA ALA A 253 6.75 15.42 1.82
C ALA A 253 8.07 15.83 1.16
N LEU A 254 8.03 16.62 0.08
CA LEU A 254 9.23 17.15 -0.57
C LEU A 254 10.05 18.07 0.35
N ILE A 255 9.39 18.95 1.10
CA ILE A 255 10.06 19.82 2.07
C ILE A 255 10.70 18.97 3.17
N GLY A 256 9.96 17.99 3.72
CA GLY A 256 10.48 17.05 4.72
C GLY A 256 11.71 16.30 4.22
N ALA A 257 11.64 15.74 3.01
CA ALA A 257 12.75 15.06 2.35
C ALA A 257 13.96 15.99 2.17
N GLY A 258 13.75 17.21 1.67
CA GLY A 258 14.80 18.21 1.47
C GLY A 258 15.49 18.61 2.76
N VAL A 259 14.72 18.90 3.82
CA VAL A 259 15.25 19.20 5.16
C VAL A 259 16.06 18.02 5.67
N LEU A 260 15.56 16.79 5.50
CA LEU A 260 16.25 15.61 6.00
C LEU A 260 17.56 15.32 5.25
N ILE A 261 17.60 15.54 3.93
CA ILE A 261 18.84 15.45 3.15
C ILE A 261 19.89 16.44 3.71
N VAL A 262 19.50 17.70 3.94
CA VAL A 262 20.41 18.74 4.44
C VAL A 262 20.90 18.42 5.86
N VAL A 263 20.00 18.00 6.75
CA VAL A 263 20.31 17.80 8.17
C VAL A 263 20.97 16.44 8.45
N SER A 264 20.74 15.44 7.61
CA SER A 264 21.36 14.11 7.75
C SER A 264 22.85 14.10 7.42
N GLY A 265 23.30 14.91 6.46
CA GLY A 265 24.68 14.90 5.99
C GLY A 265 25.07 13.62 5.26
N LEU A 266 24.10 12.81 4.86
CA LEU A 266 24.31 11.57 4.11
C LEU A 266 24.72 11.84 2.66
N SER A 267 25.38 10.86 2.05
CA SER A 267 25.77 10.96 0.64
C SER A 267 24.57 10.76 -0.28
N ARG A 268 24.67 11.24 -1.52
CA ARG A 268 23.64 11.00 -2.57
C ARG A 268 23.27 9.53 -2.71
N ALA A 269 24.25 8.64 -2.58
CA ALA A 269 24.02 7.21 -2.71
C ALA A 269 23.12 6.67 -1.59
N ASP A 270 23.18 7.22 -0.38
CA ASP A 270 22.47 6.70 0.79
C ASP A 270 20.96 7.02 0.76
N TYR A 271 20.58 8.18 0.22
CA TYR A 271 19.18 8.60 0.18
C TYR A 271 18.50 8.40 -1.18
N LEU A 272 19.25 8.29 -2.29
CA LEU A 272 18.67 7.98 -3.61
C LEU A 272 18.59 6.49 -3.91
N SER A 273 19.37 5.64 -3.22
CA SER A 273 19.35 4.19 -3.44
C SER A 273 18.07 3.51 -2.92
N GLY A 274 17.39 4.10 -1.94
CA GLY A 274 16.09 3.64 -1.45
C GLY A 274 14.90 4.13 -2.27
N VAL A 275 15.12 5.00 -3.27
CA VAL A 275 14.04 5.47 -4.15
C VAL A 275 13.71 4.41 -5.19
N GLU A 276 12.45 4.02 -5.26
CA GLU A 276 11.95 3.07 -6.25
C GLU A 276 11.64 3.78 -7.58
N TRP A 277 12.69 4.07 -8.35
CA TRP A 277 12.56 4.75 -9.65
C TRP A 277 11.66 4.00 -10.62
N GLU A 278 11.68 2.66 -10.59
CA GLU A 278 10.78 1.83 -11.39
C GLU A 278 9.31 2.12 -11.07
N THR A 279 8.97 2.23 -9.78
CA THR A 279 7.61 2.53 -9.31
C THR A 279 7.17 3.93 -9.79
N LEU A 280 8.02 4.96 -9.67
CA LEU A 280 7.71 6.31 -10.14
C LEU A 280 7.50 6.38 -11.67
N LEU A 281 8.37 5.72 -12.44
CA LEU A 281 8.26 5.68 -13.91
C LEU A 281 7.04 4.86 -14.37
N PHE A 282 6.73 3.78 -13.66
CA PHE A 282 5.55 2.98 -13.90
C PHE A 282 4.28 3.82 -13.73
N PHE A 283 4.17 4.60 -12.65
CA PHE A 283 3.05 5.51 -12.43
C PHE A 283 2.91 6.56 -13.53
N ALA A 284 4.02 7.20 -13.91
CA ALA A 284 4.02 8.19 -14.98
C ALA A 284 3.48 7.60 -16.29
N GLY A 285 3.97 6.43 -16.71
CA GLY A 285 3.48 5.75 -17.92
C GLY A 285 2.02 5.32 -17.81
N LEU A 286 1.63 4.79 -16.65
CA LEU A 286 0.28 4.33 -16.40
C LEU A 286 -0.74 5.47 -16.44
N PHE A 287 -0.44 6.63 -15.84
CA PHE A 287 -1.33 7.79 -15.88
C PHE A 287 -1.55 8.29 -17.31
N VAL A 288 -0.53 8.28 -18.17
CA VAL A 288 -0.70 8.62 -19.59
C VAL A 288 -1.65 7.66 -20.29
N MET A 289 -1.53 6.35 -20.04
CA MET A 289 -2.44 5.35 -20.61
C MET A 289 -3.88 5.54 -20.12
N ILE A 290 -4.07 5.80 -18.82
CA ILE A 290 -5.38 6.06 -18.23
C ILE A 290 -5.97 7.35 -18.76
N GLY A 291 -5.17 8.41 -18.91
CA GLY A 291 -5.55 9.67 -19.53
C GLY A 291 -6.13 9.48 -20.93
N ALA A 292 -5.59 8.54 -21.70
CA ALA A 292 -6.13 8.15 -22.99
C ALA A 292 -7.53 7.53 -22.89
N LEU A 293 -7.78 6.69 -21.87
CA LEU A 293 -9.10 6.10 -21.63
C LEU A 293 -10.13 7.14 -21.21
N VAL A 294 -9.73 8.10 -20.37
CA VAL A 294 -10.55 9.26 -19.98
C VAL A 294 -10.89 10.09 -21.21
N LYS A 295 -9.88 10.52 -21.98
CA LYS A 295 -10.07 11.37 -23.17
C LYS A 295 -10.91 10.70 -24.28
N THR A 296 -10.93 9.37 -24.32
CA THR A 296 -11.73 8.61 -25.30
C THR A 296 -13.15 8.30 -24.81
N GLY A 297 -13.55 8.73 -23.61
CA GLY A 297 -14.88 8.49 -23.02
C GLY A 297 -15.11 7.05 -22.55
N THR A 298 -14.04 6.25 -22.45
CA THR A 298 -14.14 4.84 -22.01
C THR A 298 -14.50 4.77 -20.53
N VAL A 299 -13.93 5.66 -19.73
CA VAL A 299 -14.21 5.77 -18.28
C VAL A 299 -15.68 6.08 -18.03
N ASP A 300 -16.25 7.07 -18.73
CA ASP A 300 -17.66 7.45 -18.59
C ASP A 300 -18.59 6.30 -18.97
N ALA A 301 -18.23 5.51 -19.99
CA ALA A 301 -19.00 4.34 -20.40
C ALA A 301 -19.03 3.26 -19.29
N LEU A 302 -17.90 3.04 -18.61
CA LEU A 302 -17.82 2.11 -17.49
C LEU A 302 -18.60 2.60 -16.26
N ALA A 303 -18.49 3.89 -15.93
CA ALA A 303 -19.25 4.51 -14.83
C ALA A 303 -20.76 4.41 -15.07
N ARG A 304 -21.23 4.69 -16.29
CA ARG A 304 -22.65 4.51 -16.67
C ARG A 304 -23.09 3.05 -16.55
N ALA A 305 -22.27 2.10 -16.99
CA ALA A 305 -22.59 0.68 -16.86
C ALA A 305 -22.73 0.24 -15.39
N ALA A 306 -21.84 0.71 -14.51
CA ALA A 306 -21.92 0.46 -13.07
C ALA A 306 -23.18 1.10 -12.43
N THR A 307 -23.54 2.31 -12.85
CA THR A 307 -24.76 2.99 -12.39
C THR A 307 -26.03 2.25 -12.83
N GLN A 308 -26.06 1.74 -14.07
CA GLN A 308 -27.18 0.94 -14.58
C GLN A 308 -27.30 -0.40 -13.86
N ALA A 309 -26.18 -1.08 -13.59
CA ALA A 309 -26.16 -2.36 -12.89
C ALA A 309 -26.67 -2.27 -11.44
N THR A 310 -26.52 -1.12 -10.80
CA THR A 310 -26.93 -0.87 -9.41
C THR A 310 -28.28 -0.16 -9.31
N GLY A 311 -28.88 0.21 -10.45
CA GLY A 311 -30.10 1.02 -10.50
C GLY A 311 -29.94 2.40 -9.87
N GLY A 312 -28.71 2.93 -9.79
CA GLY A 312 -28.39 4.19 -9.12
C GLY A 312 -28.41 4.12 -7.59
N ASN A 313 -28.55 2.93 -6.98
CA ASN A 313 -28.57 2.80 -5.53
C ASN A 313 -27.15 2.96 -4.96
N ALA A 314 -26.95 3.97 -4.10
CA ALA A 314 -25.66 4.29 -3.52
C ALA A 314 -25.06 3.14 -2.70
N LEU A 315 -25.86 2.46 -1.87
CA LEU A 315 -25.40 1.32 -1.08
C LEU A 315 -24.95 0.16 -1.98
N LEU A 316 -25.74 -0.19 -2.99
CA LEU A 316 -25.37 -1.24 -3.93
C LEU A 316 -24.11 -0.88 -4.71
N THR A 317 -23.91 0.40 -5.04
CA THR A 317 -22.71 0.88 -5.74
C THR A 317 -21.46 0.78 -4.86
N VAL A 318 -21.55 1.21 -3.60
CA VAL A 318 -20.47 1.07 -2.61
C VAL A 318 -20.10 -0.40 -2.43
N MET A 319 -21.09 -1.28 -2.26
CA MET A 319 -20.85 -2.72 -2.10
C MET A 319 -20.32 -3.38 -3.37
N LEU A 320 -20.76 -2.92 -4.56
CA LEU A 320 -20.25 -3.38 -5.84
C LEU A 320 -18.78 -3.01 -5.99
N ILE A 321 -18.40 -1.76 -5.70
CA ILE A 321 -17.00 -1.33 -5.76
C ILE A 321 -16.17 -2.17 -4.80
N LEU A 322 -16.57 -2.31 -3.53
CA LEU A 322 -15.82 -3.12 -2.56
C LEU A 322 -15.68 -4.58 -3.02
N GLY A 323 -16.80 -5.18 -3.45
CA GLY A 323 -16.87 -6.59 -3.84
C GLY A 323 -16.16 -6.93 -5.14
N VAL A 324 -16.03 -5.97 -6.06
CA VAL A 324 -15.23 -6.11 -7.29
C VAL A 324 -13.76 -5.78 -7.04
N SER A 325 -13.47 -4.78 -6.22
CA SER A 325 -12.11 -4.33 -5.92
C SER A 325 -11.28 -5.43 -5.28
N ALA A 326 -11.82 -6.11 -4.28
CA ALA A 326 -11.11 -7.18 -3.59
C ALA A 326 -10.60 -8.32 -4.50
N PRO A 327 -11.43 -8.98 -5.33
CA PRO A 327 -10.96 -10.04 -6.21
C PRO A 327 -10.09 -9.52 -7.35
N VAL A 328 -10.40 -8.37 -7.94
CA VAL A 328 -9.63 -7.83 -9.07
C VAL A 328 -8.23 -7.41 -8.61
N SER A 329 -8.15 -6.66 -7.51
CA SER A 329 -6.88 -6.28 -6.86
C SER A 329 -6.12 -7.47 -6.27
N GLY A 330 -6.79 -8.62 -6.12
CA GLY A 330 -6.14 -9.86 -5.72
C GLY A 330 -5.41 -10.55 -6.86
N VAL A 331 -5.83 -10.34 -8.10
CA VAL A 331 -5.24 -10.95 -9.30
C VAL A 331 -4.28 -10.00 -10.00
N ILE A 332 -4.58 -8.71 -9.90
CA ILE A 332 -3.83 -7.60 -10.49
C ILE A 332 -3.29 -6.78 -9.34
N ASP A 333 -2.03 -6.36 -9.41
CA ASP A 333 -1.43 -5.47 -8.42
C ASP A 333 -2.38 -4.29 -8.09
N ASN A 334 -2.55 -4.03 -6.79
CA ASN A 334 -3.47 -3.01 -6.25
C ASN A 334 -3.21 -1.61 -6.82
N ILE A 335 -1.97 -1.31 -7.17
CA ILE A 335 -1.57 -0.03 -7.73
C ILE A 335 -2.22 0.26 -9.09
N PRO A 336 -1.98 -0.53 -10.15
CA PRO A 336 -2.61 -0.27 -11.43
C PRO A 336 -4.13 -0.33 -11.34
N TYR A 337 -4.66 -1.29 -10.57
CA TYR A 337 -6.09 -1.42 -10.36
C TYR A 337 -6.74 -0.10 -9.89
N VAL A 338 -6.22 0.48 -8.79
CA VAL A 338 -6.76 1.73 -8.25
C VAL A 338 -6.57 2.91 -9.20
N ALA A 339 -5.43 3.01 -9.87
CA ALA A 339 -5.21 4.07 -10.85
C ALA A 339 -6.30 4.08 -11.94
N THR A 340 -6.75 2.90 -12.35
CA THR A 340 -7.80 2.74 -13.38
C THR A 340 -9.20 2.96 -12.84
N MET A 341 -9.46 2.52 -11.62
CA MET A 341 -10.76 2.69 -10.98
C MET A 341 -10.98 4.12 -10.47
N ALA A 342 -9.94 4.85 -10.10
CA ALA A 342 -10.09 6.18 -9.52
C ALA A 342 -10.86 7.16 -10.43
N PRO A 343 -10.58 7.27 -11.74
CA PRO A 343 -11.43 8.06 -12.65
C PRO A 343 -12.88 7.55 -12.73
N ILE A 344 -13.09 6.24 -12.69
CA ILE A 344 -14.44 5.65 -12.72
C ILE A 344 -15.21 6.02 -11.44
N VAL A 345 -14.55 5.96 -10.29
CA VAL A 345 -15.13 6.36 -9.00
C VAL A 345 -15.42 7.86 -8.97
N ALA A 346 -14.53 8.70 -9.47
CA ALA A 346 -14.77 10.14 -9.59
C ALA A 346 -16.04 10.44 -10.41
N GLU A 347 -16.22 9.76 -11.54
CA GLU A 347 -17.42 9.90 -12.38
C GLU A 347 -18.68 9.36 -11.70
N LEU A 348 -18.58 8.25 -10.96
CA LEU A 348 -19.70 7.70 -10.18
C LEU A 348 -20.14 8.64 -9.05
N VAL A 349 -19.17 9.25 -8.35
CA VAL A 349 -19.43 10.25 -7.32
C VAL A 349 -20.19 11.45 -7.90
N ALA A 350 -19.80 11.92 -9.08
CA ALA A 350 -20.47 13.02 -9.76
C ALA A 350 -21.87 12.65 -10.29
N SER A 351 -22.09 11.38 -10.63
CA SER A 351 -23.31 10.90 -11.31
C SER A 351 -24.44 10.45 -10.38
N ILE A 352 -24.17 10.21 -9.09
CA ILE A 352 -25.16 9.68 -8.13
C ILE A 352 -25.62 10.82 -7.19
N PRO A 353 -26.79 11.45 -7.42
CA PRO A 353 -27.20 12.68 -6.73
C PRO A 353 -27.54 12.49 -5.25
N ASP A 354 -27.94 11.26 -4.85
CA ASP A 354 -28.41 10.92 -3.50
C ASP A 354 -27.32 10.33 -2.59
N LEU A 355 -26.03 10.50 -2.93
CA LEU A 355 -24.93 10.13 -2.03
C LEU A 355 -24.88 11.14 -0.86
N ALA A 356 -25.48 10.76 0.27
CA ALA A 356 -25.31 11.50 1.54
C ALA A 356 -23.82 11.66 1.92
N HIS A 357 -23.01 10.66 1.56
CA HIS A 357 -21.56 10.65 1.76
C HIS A 357 -20.87 10.24 0.45
N PRO A 358 -20.57 11.18 -0.47
CA PRO A 358 -19.92 10.87 -1.75
C PRO A 358 -18.61 10.10 -1.58
N ASP A 359 -17.90 10.35 -0.47
CA ASP A 359 -16.60 9.72 -0.20
C ASP A 359 -16.69 8.21 0.11
N ALA A 360 -17.90 7.68 0.37
CA ALA A 360 -18.09 6.25 0.62
C ALA A 360 -17.60 5.35 -0.52
N LEU A 361 -17.68 5.83 -1.77
CA LEU A 361 -17.17 5.10 -2.93
C LEU A 361 -15.63 5.06 -2.95
N TRP A 362 -14.97 6.15 -2.53
CA TRP A 362 -13.51 6.21 -2.38
C TRP A 362 -13.02 5.25 -1.29
N TRP A 363 -13.72 5.19 -0.15
CA TRP A 363 -13.39 4.26 0.93
C TRP A 363 -13.63 2.80 0.55
N ALA A 364 -14.67 2.51 -0.24
CA ALA A 364 -14.89 1.17 -0.79
C ALA A 364 -13.75 0.74 -1.73
N LEU A 365 -13.28 1.66 -2.57
CA LEU A 365 -12.14 1.40 -3.45
C LEU A 365 -10.85 1.16 -2.66
N ALA A 366 -10.54 2.02 -1.68
CA ALA A 366 -9.35 1.89 -0.83
C ALA A 366 -9.33 0.55 -0.08
N LEU A 367 -10.38 0.26 0.69
CA LEU A 367 -10.49 -0.98 1.47
C LEU A 367 -10.49 -2.22 0.57
N GLY A 368 -11.19 -2.14 -0.56
CA GLY A 368 -11.27 -3.24 -1.51
C GLY A 368 -9.93 -3.52 -2.18
N ALA A 369 -9.19 -2.50 -2.58
CA ALA A 369 -7.89 -2.66 -3.21
C ALA A 369 -6.82 -3.15 -2.21
N ASP A 370 -6.67 -2.46 -1.07
CA ASP A 370 -5.61 -2.78 -0.11
C ASP A 370 -5.83 -4.16 0.53
N PHE A 371 -7.07 -4.49 0.91
CA PHE A 371 -7.37 -5.82 1.45
C PHE A 371 -7.42 -6.88 0.37
N GLY A 372 -7.83 -6.53 -0.85
CA GLY A 372 -7.75 -7.38 -2.03
C GLY A 372 -6.32 -7.81 -2.36
N GLY A 373 -5.35 -6.93 -2.14
CA GLY A 373 -3.92 -7.22 -2.30
C GLY A 373 -3.44 -8.44 -1.52
N ASN A 374 -4.12 -8.81 -0.42
CA ASN A 374 -3.80 -10.02 0.35
C ASN A 374 -4.32 -11.33 -0.28
N LEU A 375 -5.17 -11.28 -1.31
CA LEU A 375 -5.85 -12.46 -1.83
C LEU A 375 -4.88 -13.46 -2.46
N THR A 376 -3.90 -12.97 -3.23
CA THR A 376 -2.90 -13.82 -3.88
C THR A 376 -1.50 -13.26 -3.74
N ALA A 377 -0.50 -14.10 -4.02
CA ALA A 377 0.91 -13.73 -3.91
C ALA A 377 1.36 -12.60 -4.86
N ILE A 378 0.57 -12.27 -5.87
CA ILE A 378 0.85 -11.20 -6.85
C ILE A 378 -0.10 -10.01 -6.75
N GLY A 379 -1.04 -10.03 -5.79
CA GLY A 379 -2.05 -8.97 -5.62
C GLY A 379 -1.49 -7.63 -5.13
N ALA A 380 -0.30 -7.63 -4.53
CA ALA A 380 0.40 -6.42 -4.13
C ALA A 380 1.90 -6.56 -4.32
N SER A 381 2.57 -5.43 -4.63
CA SER A 381 4.03 -5.38 -4.78
C SER A 381 4.77 -5.83 -3.51
N ALA A 382 4.24 -5.51 -2.32
CA ALA A 382 4.79 -5.97 -1.04
C ALA A 382 4.84 -7.51 -0.92
N ASN A 383 3.84 -8.21 -1.48
CA ASN A 383 3.79 -9.68 -1.47
C ASN A 383 4.94 -10.25 -2.30
N VAL A 384 5.11 -9.74 -3.53
CA VAL A 384 6.16 -10.19 -4.46
C VAL A 384 7.54 -9.94 -3.86
N VAL A 385 7.74 -8.77 -3.24
CA VAL A 385 8.98 -8.42 -2.56
C VAL A 385 9.28 -9.36 -1.40
N MET A 386 8.30 -9.64 -0.53
CA MET A 386 8.48 -10.59 0.57
C MET A 386 8.82 -11.99 0.07
N LEU A 387 8.09 -12.49 -0.94
CA LEU A 387 8.36 -13.80 -1.55
C LEU A 387 9.77 -13.86 -2.13
N GLY A 388 10.23 -12.77 -2.74
CA GLY A 388 11.60 -12.63 -3.22
C GLY A 388 12.64 -12.68 -2.10
N ILE A 389 12.39 -12.01 -0.97
CA ILE A 389 13.25 -12.06 0.22
C ILE A 389 13.30 -13.49 0.78
N ALA A 390 12.16 -14.12 1.00
CA ALA A 390 12.05 -15.48 1.51
C ALA A 390 12.79 -16.50 0.61
N ARG A 391 12.63 -16.37 -0.71
CA ARG A 391 13.34 -17.19 -1.71
C ARG A 391 14.86 -17.01 -1.63
N ARG A 392 15.35 -15.76 -1.50
CA ARG A 392 16.78 -15.47 -1.34
C ARG A 392 17.35 -16.02 -0.03
N ALA A 393 16.53 -16.10 1.01
CA ALA A 393 16.87 -16.67 2.31
C ALA A 393 16.74 -18.20 2.36
N GLY A 394 16.50 -18.88 1.22
CA GLY A 394 16.39 -20.35 1.17
C GLY A 394 15.07 -20.92 1.70
N THR A 395 14.07 -20.08 1.96
CA THR A 395 12.75 -20.48 2.49
C THR A 395 11.62 -20.04 1.55
N PRO A 396 11.56 -20.56 0.30
CA PRO A 396 10.60 -20.08 -0.70
C PRO A 396 9.15 -20.34 -0.27
N ILE A 397 8.31 -19.32 -0.42
CA ILE A 397 6.86 -19.42 -0.18
C ILE A 397 6.18 -19.72 -1.51
N SER A 398 5.40 -20.79 -1.59
CA SER A 398 4.69 -21.13 -2.83
C SER A 398 3.47 -20.23 -3.04
N PHE A 399 3.12 -19.97 -4.31
CA PHE A 399 1.93 -19.19 -4.66
C PHE A 399 0.67 -19.72 -3.95
N TRP A 400 0.46 -21.03 -3.98
CA TRP A 400 -0.75 -21.63 -3.42
C TRP A 400 -0.76 -21.65 -1.90
N GLU A 401 0.40 -21.79 -1.27
CA GLU A 401 0.52 -21.68 0.18
C GLU A 401 0.14 -20.29 0.67
N PHE A 402 0.60 -19.24 -0.02
CA PHE A 402 0.25 -17.86 0.27
C PHE A 402 -1.24 -17.63 0.02
N THR A 403 -1.72 -17.92 -1.20
CA THR A 403 -3.10 -17.65 -1.64
C THR A 403 -4.13 -18.35 -0.76
N ARG A 404 -3.90 -19.59 -0.32
CA ARG A 404 -4.83 -20.28 0.59
C ARG A 404 -5.03 -19.54 1.91
N LYS A 405 -3.98 -18.94 2.46
CA LYS A 405 -4.07 -18.14 3.69
C LYS A 405 -4.60 -16.74 3.39
N GLY A 406 -4.17 -16.16 2.26
CA GLY A 406 -4.60 -14.86 1.76
C GLY A 406 -6.11 -14.75 1.53
N ILE A 407 -6.74 -15.80 0.96
CA ILE A 407 -8.20 -15.89 0.81
C ILE A 407 -8.91 -15.70 2.15
N VAL A 408 -8.45 -16.39 3.20
CA VAL A 408 -9.08 -16.30 4.53
C VAL A 408 -8.98 -14.88 5.08
N VAL A 409 -7.79 -14.27 5.00
CA VAL A 409 -7.55 -12.91 5.48
C VAL A 409 -8.39 -11.89 4.69
N THR A 410 -8.40 -12.01 3.37
CA THR A 410 -9.13 -11.11 2.46
C THR A 410 -10.62 -11.17 2.70
N VAL A 411 -11.21 -12.37 2.77
CA VAL A 411 -12.65 -12.55 2.99
C VAL A 411 -13.08 -11.92 4.32
N ILE A 412 -12.31 -12.15 5.39
CA ILE A 412 -12.61 -11.55 6.70
C ILE A 412 -12.53 -10.02 6.63
N SER A 413 -11.46 -9.49 6.03
CA SER A 413 -11.22 -8.05 5.94
C SER A 413 -12.30 -7.34 5.10
N VAL A 414 -12.69 -7.93 3.98
CA VAL A 414 -13.73 -7.41 3.07
C VAL A 414 -15.12 -7.51 3.70
N ALA A 415 -15.44 -8.61 4.39
CA ALA A 415 -16.71 -8.76 5.08
C ALA A 415 -16.89 -7.74 6.21
N LEU A 416 -15.84 -7.53 7.01
CA LEU A 416 -15.82 -6.50 8.06
C LEU A 416 -15.93 -5.10 7.45
N SER A 417 -15.26 -4.85 6.32
CA SER A 417 -15.34 -3.57 5.59
C SER A 417 -16.74 -3.30 5.07
N GLY A 418 -17.39 -4.29 4.46
CA GLY A 418 -18.77 -4.16 3.98
C GLY A 418 -19.73 -3.82 5.13
N LEU A 419 -19.63 -4.55 6.23
CA LEU A 419 -20.42 -4.26 7.43
C LEU A 419 -20.16 -2.84 7.95
N TYR A 420 -18.90 -2.43 8.01
CA TYR A 420 -18.50 -1.11 8.48
C TYR A 420 -19.00 0.03 7.57
N LEU A 421 -18.81 -0.08 6.26
CA LEU A 421 -19.27 0.93 5.29
C LEU A 421 -20.80 1.06 5.35
N TRP A 422 -21.51 -0.06 5.45
CA TRP A 422 -22.97 -0.06 5.61
C TRP A 422 -23.41 0.66 6.88
N LEU A 423 -22.85 0.27 8.04
CA LEU A 423 -23.22 0.87 9.32
C LEU A 423 -22.88 2.36 9.35
N ARG A 424 -21.66 2.74 8.93
CA ARG A 424 -21.15 4.11 9.07
C ARG A 424 -21.82 5.10 8.12
N TYR A 425 -22.09 4.73 6.87
CA TYR A 425 -22.56 5.68 5.85
C TYR A 425 -24.03 5.55 5.50
N PHE A 426 -24.69 4.45 5.88
CA PHE A 426 -26.09 4.20 5.49
C PHE A 426 -27.03 3.95 6.67
N ILE A 427 -26.51 3.75 7.88
CA ILE A 427 -27.33 3.57 9.10
C ILE A 427 -27.11 4.71 10.08
N PHE A 428 -25.84 5.03 10.40
CA PHE A 428 -25.48 6.11 11.32
C PHE A 428 -25.06 7.41 10.63
N GLY A 429 -24.89 7.35 9.30
CA GLY A 429 -24.34 8.41 8.46
C GLY A 429 -25.36 9.47 8.08
#